data_AF-A0A3C1SGB1-F1
#
_entry.id   AF-A0A3C1SGB1-F1
#
_cell.length_a   1.000
_cell.length_b   1.000
_cell.length_c   1.000
_cell.angle_alpha   90.00
_cell.angle_beta   90.00
_cell.angle_gamma   90.00
#
_symmetry.space_group_name_H-M   'P 1'
#
loop_
_entity.id
_entity.type
_entity.pdbx_description
1 polymer ?
#
loop_
_entity_poly.entity_id
_entity_poly.type
_entity_poly.pdbx_seq_one_letter_code
_entity_poly.pdbx_strand_id
1 'polypeptide(L)'
;METGKTTLPPVRIHGFPAWVREPFRLFDNDIALKAHIRYKDAKSGNEEAAEILVSELAVDFIVRIRDQLPANAIFVAPHAREATGDNAIPQILAVASALAADGETDTDIVQITRVFHTGADPMERMILKPEFDGAVTDGANYILVDDVTSMGCTLAELSNYIQCAGGIVIAAIVLVNAGRSKHFHPADNVINKIEKRFGNEIRELFGIVPVALTANEANYIIGFRSADEIRNRMAKAKKETNLRLRSKGIERQDQISVKQIFTAK
;
A
#
# COMPACT_ATOMS: atom_id res chain seq x y z
N MET A 1 17.19 35.68 8.63
CA MET A 1 15.84 35.51 8.07
C MET A 1 15.83 34.18 7.31
N GLU A 2 15.65 33.08 8.03
CA GLU A 2 15.50 31.76 7.40
C GLU A 2 14.01 31.48 7.26
N THR A 3 13.56 31.42 6.01
CA THR A 3 12.21 31.05 5.64
C THR A 3 11.98 29.60 6.01
N GLY A 4 11.18 29.36 7.05
CA GLY A 4 10.67 28.05 7.39
C GLY A 4 9.92 27.46 6.19
N LYS A 5 10.53 26.49 5.50
CA LYS A 5 9.81 25.61 4.59
C LYS A 5 8.90 24.74 5.44
N THR A 6 7.63 25.11 5.47
CA THR A 6 6.54 24.24 5.90
C THR A 6 6.51 23.06 4.93
N THR A 7 7.12 21.92 5.31
CA THR A 7 6.99 20.69 4.54
C THR A 7 5.54 20.24 4.65
N LEU A 8 4.77 20.45 3.58
CA LEU A 8 3.45 19.86 3.43
C LEU A 8 3.57 18.33 3.63
N PRO A 9 2.57 17.67 4.25
CA PRO A 9 2.58 16.21 4.34
C PRO A 9 2.78 15.61 2.93
N PRO A 10 3.46 14.46 2.80
CA PRO A 10 3.69 13.85 1.49
C PRO A 10 2.35 13.62 0.79
N VAL A 11 2.16 14.38 -0.30
CA VAL A 11 1.01 14.26 -1.18
C VAL A 11 1.29 13.14 -2.15
N ARG A 12 0.35 12.23 -2.32
CA ARG A 12 0.42 11.24 -3.39
C ARG A 12 0.15 11.94 -4.71
N ILE A 13 1.22 12.22 -5.45
CA ILE A 13 1.20 12.94 -6.73
C ILE A 13 1.27 11.97 -7.92
N HIS A 14 1.86 10.80 -7.72
CA HIS A 14 1.93 9.73 -8.70
C HIS A 14 0.96 8.60 -8.32
N GLY A 15 0.17 8.15 -9.29
CA GLY A 15 -0.52 6.86 -9.19
C GLY A 15 0.42 5.71 -9.56
N PHE A 16 -0.15 4.55 -9.87
CA PHE A 16 0.61 3.52 -10.58
C PHE A 16 1.00 4.04 -11.97
N PRO A 17 2.15 3.64 -12.54
CA PRO A 17 2.47 3.97 -13.92
C PRO A 17 1.44 3.36 -14.90
N ALA A 18 1.23 4.01 -16.05
CA ALA A 18 0.19 3.64 -17.01
C ALA A 18 0.31 2.20 -17.58
N TRP A 19 1.53 1.65 -17.59
CA TRP A 19 1.78 0.26 -18.00
C TRP A 19 1.43 -0.76 -16.90
N VAL A 20 1.41 -0.36 -15.63
CA VAL A 20 1.02 -1.20 -14.49
C VAL A 20 -0.50 -1.16 -14.35
N ARG A 21 -1.20 -1.88 -15.24
CA ARG A 21 -2.68 -1.83 -15.31
C ARG A 21 -3.37 -2.56 -14.18
N GLU A 22 -2.85 -3.72 -13.80
CA GLU A 22 -3.35 -4.57 -12.73
C GLU A 22 -2.18 -5.37 -12.13
N PRO A 23 -2.32 -5.90 -10.90
CA PRO A 23 -1.29 -6.78 -10.35
C PRO A 23 -1.40 -8.18 -10.97
N PHE A 24 -0.25 -8.84 -11.10
CA PHE A 24 -0.23 -10.30 -11.14
C PHE A 24 -0.86 -10.82 -9.84
N ARG A 25 -1.84 -11.70 -9.95
CA ARG A 25 -2.56 -12.24 -8.80
C ARG A 25 -2.81 -13.73 -8.92
N LEU A 26 -2.74 -14.42 -7.79
CA LEU A 26 -3.10 -15.84 -7.70
C LEU A 26 -4.62 -16.04 -7.49
N PHE A 27 -5.24 -15.24 -6.63
CA PHE A 27 -6.66 -15.35 -6.28
C PHE A 27 -7.43 -14.02 -6.39
N ASP A 28 -8.73 -14.11 -6.66
CA ASP A 28 -9.66 -12.96 -6.68
C ASP A 28 -10.33 -12.67 -5.34
N ASN A 29 -10.18 -13.57 -4.37
CA ASN A 29 -10.67 -13.45 -3.00
C ASN A 29 -9.72 -14.18 -2.03
N ASP A 30 -9.87 -13.91 -0.74
CA ASP A 30 -8.94 -14.39 0.30
C ASP A 30 -9.32 -15.74 0.90
N ILE A 31 -10.33 -16.44 0.37
CA ILE A 31 -10.84 -17.70 0.94
C ILE A 31 -9.76 -18.78 0.93
N ALA A 32 -9.14 -19.03 -0.23
CA ALA A 32 -8.10 -20.05 -0.38
C ALA A 32 -6.87 -19.72 0.47
N LEU A 33 -6.42 -18.46 0.45
CA LEU A 33 -5.31 -17.98 1.27
C LEU A 33 -5.58 -18.20 2.76
N LYS A 34 -6.77 -17.83 3.26
CA LYS A 34 -7.15 -17.96 4.67
C LYS A 34 -7.41 -19.40 5.11
N ALA A 35 -7.74 -20.29 4.17
CA ALA A 35 -7.95 -21.71 4.44
C ALA A 35 -6.63 -22.47 4.67
N HIS A 36 -5.50 -21.92 4.22
CA HIS A 36 -4.20 -22.54 4.41
C HIS A 36 -3.83 -22.67 5.89
N ILE A 37 -3.36 -23.85 6.31
CA ILE A 37 -3.11 -24.15 7.74
C ILE A 37 -2.10 -23.20 8.37
N ARG A 38 -1.08 -22.79 7.59
CA ARG A 38 -0.03 -21.85 8.02
C ARG A 38 -0.42 -20.38 7.96
N TYR A 39 -1.59 -20.02 7.40
CA TYR A 39 -1.93 -18.62 7.14
C TYR A 39 -1.93 -17.75 8.40
N LYS A 40 -2.50 -18.24 9.50
CA LYS A 40 -2.59 -17.46 10.74
C LYS A 40 -1.20 -17.15 11.29
N ASP A 41 -0.33 -18.16 11.36
CA ASP A 41 1.02 -18.02 11.88
C ASP A 41 1.86 -17.11 10.98
N ALA A 42 1.80 -17.32 9.66
CA ALA A 42 2.46 -16.49 8.66
C ALA A 42 2.02 -15.02 8.72
N LYS A 43 0.71 -14.79 8.83
CA LYS A 43 0.11 -13.45 8.95
C LYS A 43 0.48 -12.74 10.25
N SER A 44 0.84 -13.50 11.28
CA SER A 44 1.38 -13.00 12.55
C SER A 44 2.91 -12.94 12.60
N GLY A 45 3.59 -13.13 11.46
CA GLY A 45 5.03 -12.92 11.33
C GLY A 45 5.92 -14.14 11.54
N ASN A 46 5.37 -15.35 11.55
CA ASN A 46 6.18 -16.56 11.50
C ASN A 46 6.70 -16.77 10.06
N GLU A 47 8.00 -16.54 9.86
CA GLU A 47 8.67 -16.67 8.56
C GLU A 47 8.62 -18.09 8.00
N GLU A 48 8.87 -19.12 8.82
CA GLU A 48 8.80 -20.53 8.39
C GLU A 48 7.38 -20.91 7.92
N ALA A 49 6.36 -20.42 8.62
CA ALA A 49 4.97 -20.61 8.22
C ALA A 49 4.66 -19.88 6.90
N ALA A 50 5.24 -18.68 6.69
CA ALA A 50 5.11 -17.93 5.45
C ALA A 50 5.84 -18.62 4.28
N GLU A 51 7.03 -19.18 4.51
CA GLU A 51 7.78 -19.97 3.54
C GLU A 51 7.00 -21.18 3.07
N ILE A 52 6.46 -21.97 4.02
CA ILE A 52 5.60 -23.12 3.70
C ILE A 52 4.36 -22.66 2.91
N LEU A 53 3.70 -21.59 3.34
CA LEU A 53 2.51 -21.06 2.66
C LEU A 53 2.80 -20.61 1.23
N VAL A 54 3.87 -19.85 1.02
CA VAL A 54 4.27 -19.36 -0.31
C VAL A 54 4.70 -20.53 -1.19
N SER A 55 5.43 -21.50 -0.63
CA SER A 55 5.86 -22.70 -1.33
C SER A 55 4.67 -23.53 -1.83
N GLU A 56 3.68 -23.77 -0.97
CA GLU A 56 2.53 -24.61 -1.28
C GLU A 56 1.49 -23.90 -2.17
N LEU A 57 1.32 -22.58 -2.06
CA LEU A 57 0.29 -21.85 -2.80
C LEU A 57 0.80 -21.16 -4.07
N ALA A 58 2.01 -20.59 -4.03
CA ALA A 58 2.40 -19.54 -4.98
C ALA A 58 3.50 -19.95 -5.97
N VAL A 59 4.25 -21.04 -5.75
CA VAL A 59 5.40 -21.42 -6.60
C VAL A 59 5.00 -21.57 -8.08
N ASP A 60 3.95 -22.33 -8.38
CA ASP A 60 3.48 -22.51 -9.76
C ASP A 60 3.03 -21.20 -10.41
N PHE A 61 2.50 -20.28 -9.61
CA PHE A 61 2.11 -18.95 -10.07
C PHE A 61 3.33 -18.07 -10.35
N ILE A 62 4.31 -18.05 -9.44
CA ILE A 62 5.56 -17.32 -9.58
C ILE A 62 6.31 -17.78 -10.83
N VAL A 63 6.45 -19.10 -11.02
CA VAL A 63 7.10 -19.68 -12.20
C VAL A 63 6.41 -19.27 -13.50
N ARG A 64 5.08 -19.13 -13.50
CA ARG A 64 4.31 -18.73 -14.68
C ARG A 64 4.49 -17.25 -15.05
N ILE A 65 4.72 -16.38 -14.08
CA ILE A 65 4.84 -14.94 -14.31
C ILE A 65 6.28 -14.47 -14.48
N ARG A 66 7.29 -15.24 -14.04
CA ARG A 66 8.69 -14.82 -14.00
C ARG A 66 9.21 -14.26 -15.34
N ASP A 67 8.84 -14.89 -16.46
CA ASP A 67 9.34 -14.51 -17.80
C ASP A 67 8.66 -13.22 -18.32
N GLN A 68 7.65 -12.71 -17.62
CA GLN A 68 6.99 -11.42 -17.89
C GLN A 68 7.60 -10.29 -17.05
N LEU A 69 8.49 -10.62 -16.12
CA LEU A 69 9.19 -9.67 -15.26
C LEU A 69 10.61 -9.47 -15.81
N PRO A 70 11.16 -8.25 -15.79
CA PRO A 70 12.52 -8.03 -16.23
C PRO A 70 13.51 -8.58 -15.22
N ALA A 71 14.61 -9.12 -15.73
CA ALA A 71 15.78 -9.48 -14.92
C ALA A 71 16.35 -8.25 -14.20
N ASN A 72 16.99 -8.46 -13.06
CA ASN A 72 17.58 -7.42 -12.21
C ASN A 72 16.57 -6.39 -11.68
N ALA A 73 15.28 -6.72 -11.65
CA ALA A 73 14.30 -5.89 -10.96
C ALA A 73 14.44 -6.03 -9.43
N ILE A 74 14.09 -4.96 -8.72
CA ILE A 74 14.06 -4.90 -7.26
C ILE A 74 12.65 -5.20 -6.78
N PHE A 75 12.46 -6.30 -6.06
CA PHE A 75 11.19 -6.73 -5.49
C PHE A 75 11.04 -6.12 -4.10
N VAL A 76 10.02 -5.28 -3.92
CA VAL A 76 9.81 -4.53 -2.67
C VAL A 76 8.46 -4.86 -2.07
N ALA A 77 8.47 -5.27 -0.81
CA ALA A 77 7.27 -5.54 -0.04
C ALA A 77 7.13 -4.56 1.15
N PRO A 78 5.91 -4.05 1.43
CA PRO A 78 5.68 -3.20 2.59
C PRO A 78 5.85 -4.03 3.86
N HIS A 79 6.85 -3.71 4.67
CA HIS A 79 7.11 -4.31 5.98
C HIS A 79 7.47 -3.21 6.98
N ALA A 80 7.02 -3.31 8.24
CA ALA A 80 7.32 -2.26 9.21
C ALA A 80 8.67 -2.49 9.90
N ARG A 81 9.39 -1.39 10.16
CA ARG A 81 10.77 -1.40 10.68
C ARG A 81 10.93 -1.98 12.09
N GLU A 82 9.92 -1.88 12.96
CA GLU A 82 10.10 -2.05 14.43
C GLU A 82 9.17 -3.11 15.07
N ALA A 83 8.54 -3.98 14.30
CA ALA A 83 7.54 -4.90 14.85
C ALA A 83 7.90 -6.38 14.63
N THR A 84 8.40 -7.02 15.70
CA THR A 84 8.22 -8.47 15.86
C THR A 84 6.72 -8.81 15.73
N GLY A 85 6.38 -9.75 14.85
CA GLY A 85 5.00 -10.22 14.67
C GLY A 85 4.19 -9.51 13.57
N ASP A 86 4.84 -8.79 12.66
CA ASP A 86 4.22 -8.26 11.44
C ASP A 86 4.12 -9.32 10.34
N ASN A 87 3.20 -9.11 9.40
CA ASN A 87 2.90 -10.06 8.34
C ASN A 87 4.16 -10.47 7.54
N ALA A 88 4.59 -11.73 7.64
CA ALA A 88 5.78 -12.22 6.93
C ALA A 88 5.49 -12.58 5.45
N ILE A 89 4.22 -12.75 5.07
CA ILE A 89 3.85 -13.25 3.74
C ILE A 89 4.37 -12.37 2.59
N PRO A 90 4.23 -11.02 2.60
CA PRO A 90 4.71 -10.16 1.51
C PRO A 90 6.22 -10.27 1.27
N GLN A 91 7.01 -10.35 2.35
CA GLN A 91 8.47 -10.43 2.28
C GLN A 91 8.92 -11.77 1.70
N ILE A 92 8.38 -12.88 2.19
CA ILE A 92 8.70 -14.21 1.64
C ILE A 92 8.25 -14.31 0.17
N LEU A 93 7.10 -13.74 -0.17
CA LEU A 93 6.65 -13.68 -1.57
C LEU A 93 7.61 -12.87 -2.45
N ALA A 94 8.15 -11.75 -1.94
CA ALA A 94 9.12 -10.93 -2.65
C ALA A 94 10.42 -11.71 -2.92
N VAL A 95 10.95 -12.36 -1.88
CA VAL A 95 12.14 -13.23 -2.00
C VAL A 95 11.93 -14.34 -3.01
N ALA A 96 10.83 -15.09 -2.90
CA ALA A 96 10.54 -16.19 -3.81
C ALA A 96 10.36 -15.72 -5.27
N SER A 97 9.74 -14.55 -5.46
CA SER A 97 9.53 -13.97 -6.80
C SER A 97 10.84 -13.45 -7.40
N ALA A 98 11.68 -12.78 -6.60
CA ALA A 98 12.99 -12.29 -7.01
C ALA A 98 13.90 -13.45 -7.43
N LEU A 99 13.98 -14.50 -6.63
CA LEU A 99 14.76 -15.70 -6.94
C LEU A 99 14.31 -16.35 -8.26
N ALA A 100 13.01 -16.44 -8.49
CA ALA A 100 12.49 -17.05 -9.71
C ALA A 100 12.71 -16.19 -10.96
N ALA A 101 12.80 -14.86 -10.82
CA ALA A 101 12.92 -13.90 -11.92
C ALA A 101 14.34 -13.35 -12.14
N ASP A 102 15.35 -13.90 -11.45
CA ASP A 102 16.74 -13.40 -11.49
C ASP A 102 16.82 -11.90 -11.11
N GLY A 103 16.14 -11.54 -10.02
CA GLY A 103 16.09 -10.20 -9.47
C GLY A 103 16.61 -10.13 -8.03
N GLU A 104 16.49 -8.95 -7.44
CA GLU A 104 16.94 -8.65 -6.07
C GLU A 104 15.74 -8.33 -5.18
N THR A 105 15.84 -8.60 -3.88
CA THR A 105 14.81 -8.18 -2.91
C THR A 105 15.27 -6.93 -2.18
N ASP A 106 14.38 -5.95 -2.08
CA ASP A 106 14.60 -4.75 -1.29
C ASP A 106 14.47 -5.04 0.21
N THR A 107 15.45 -4.57 0.98
CA THR A 107 15.45 -4.65 2.46
C THR A 107 15.48 -3.30 3.14
N ASP A 108 15.56 -2.21 2.37
CA ASP A 108 15.82 -0.86 2.89
C ASP A 108 14.53 -0.05 3.03
N ILE A 109 13.59 -0.24 2.10
CA ILE A 109 12.31 0.45 2.08
C ILE A 109 11.38 -0.19 3.10
N VAL A 110 11.15 0.55 4.19
CA VAL A 110 10.32 0.14 5.32
C VAL A 110 9.10 1.04 5.44
N GLN A 111 7.99 0.46 5.86
CA GLN A 111 6.80 1.21 6.25
C GLN A 111 7.00 1.75 7.67
N ILE A 112 7.09 3.07 7.81
CA ILE A 112 7.35 3.72 9.11
C ILE A 112 6.09 3.95 9.93
N THR A 113 4.91 3.96 9.31
CA THR A 113 3.63 4.05 10.02
C THR A 113 2.99 2.67 10.18
N ARG A 114 2.64 2.29 11.40
CA ARG A 114 1.88 1.04 11.61
C ARG A 114 0.41 1.26 11.30
N VAL A 115 -0.04 0.79 10.14
CA VAL A 115 -1.44 0.92 9.72
C VAL A 115 -2.16 -0.42 9.78
N PHE A 116 -3.11 -0.55 10.71
CA PHE A 116 -3.90 -1.77 10.87
C PHE A 116 -5.16 -1.75 10.00
N HIS A 117 -5.04 -2.15 8.74
CA HIS A 117 -6.18 -2.22 7.83
C HIS A 117 -7.05 -3.49 7.99
N THR A 118 -6.65 -4.48 8.78
CA THR A 118 -7.45 -5.69 8.99
C THR A 118 -8.79 -5.35 9.65
N GLY A 119 -9.88 -5.58 8.92
CA GLY A 119 -11.23 -5.18 9.33
C GLY A 119 -11.55 -3.68 9.18
N ALA A 120 -10.62 -2.89 8.63
CA ALA A 120 -10.82 -1.47 8.39
C ALA A 120 -11.77 -1.24 7.21
N ASP A 121 -12.65 -0.27 7.39
CA ASP A 121 -13.56 0.18 6.34
C ASP A 121 -12.82 0.96 5.23
N PRO A 122 -13.45 1.19 4.07
CA PRO A 122 -12.79 1.91 2.97
C PRO A 122 -12.34 3.34 3.32
N MET A 123 -13.08 4.07 4.16
CA MET A 123 -12.70 5.43 4.56
C MET A 123 -11.49 5.41 5.50
N GLU A 124 -11.47 4.49 6.47
CA GLU A 124 -10.33 4.30 7.38
C GLU A 124 -9.05 3.99 6.58
N ARG A 125 -9.15 3.14 5.56
CA ARG A 125 -8.03 2.80 4.66
C ARG A 125 -7.51 4.00 3.86
N MET A 126 -8.38 4.94 3.51
CA MET A 126 -8.00 6.16 2.79
C MET A 126 -7.40 7.23 3.71
N ILE A 127 -7.84 7.31 4.97
CA ILE A 127 -7.33 8.30 5.93
C ILE A 127 -6.00 7.86 6.53
N LEU A 128 -5.85 6.56 6.82
CA LEU A 128 -4.63 5.99 7.37
C LEU A 128 -3.71 5.56 6.22
N LYS A 129 -2.91 6.51 5.74
CA LYS A 129 -1.95 6.26 4.68
C LYS A 129 -0.66 5.64 5.26
N PRO A 130 -0.14 4.56 4.66
CA PRO A 130 1.21 4.12 4.96
C PRO A 130 2.21 5.17 4.48
N GLU A 131 3.24 5.38 5.27
CA GLU A 131 4.40 6.20 4.93
C GLU A 131 5.61 5.29 4.87
N PHE A 132 6.54 5.59 3.96
CA PHE A 132 7.72 4.80 3.70
C PHE A 132 8.98 5.64 3.90
N ASP A 133 10.05 4.98 4.29
CA ASP A 133 11.40 5.51 4.42
C ASP A 133 12.39 4.44 3.92
N GLY A 134 13.59 4.84 3.53
CA GLY A 134 14.59 3.95 2.96
C GLY A 134 15.12 4.42 1.60
N ALA A 135 16.27 3.88 1.20
CA ALA A 135 16.90 4.27 -0.05
C ALA A 135 16.12 3.74 -1.26
N VAL A 136 16.00 4.56 -2.30
CA VAL A 136 15.51 4.15 -3.62
C VAL A 136 16.64 4.38 -4.62
N THR A 137 16.92 3.37 -5.43
CA THR A 137 17.92 3.44 -6.49
C THR A 137 17.31 4.14 -7.70
N ASP A 138 17.80 5.33 -8.01
CA ASP A 138 17.36 6.13 -9.17
C ASP A 138 17.48 5.33 -10.47
N GLY A 139 16.42 5.35 -11.28
CA GLY A 139 16.33 4.63 -12.56
C GLY A 139 16.20 3.09 -12.45
N ALA A 140 16.23 2.50 -11.25
CA ALA A 140 16.05 1.06 -11.10
C ALA A 140 14.59 0.65 -11.29
N ASN A 141 14.39 -0.58 -11.76
CA ASN A 141 13.07 -1.17 -11.96
C ASN A 141 12.57 -1.82 -10.66
N TYR A 142 11.39 -1.44 -10.20
CA TYR A 142 10.77 -1.94 -8.98
C TYR A 142 9.50 -2.76 -9.25
N ILE A 143 9.40 -3.91 -8.61
CA ILE A 143 8.21 -4.77 -8.59
C ILE A 143 7.64 -4.72 -7.18
N LEU A 144 6.41 -4.22 -7.06
CA LEU A 144 5.77 -4.12 -5.76
C LEU A 144 5.16 -5.47 -5.38
N VAL A 145 5.31 -5.89 -4.14
CA VAL A 145 4.82 -7.20 -3.68
C VAL A 145 3.97 -7.02 -2.43
N ASP A 146 2.81 -7.67 -2.37
CA ASP A 146 1.96 -7.69 -1.17
C ASP A 146 1.24 -9.04 -1.06
N ASP A 147 0.67 -9.37 0.09
CA ASP A 147 -0.14 -10.59 0.21
C ASP A 147 -1.55 -10.36 -0.34
N VAL A 148 -2.21 -9.31 0.11
CA VAL A 148 -3.60 -8.99 -0.23
C VAL A 148 -3.76 -7.51 -0.53
N THR A 149 -4.16 -7.19 -1.76
CA THR A 149 -4.66 -5.86 -2.11
C THR A 149 -6.17 -5.82 -2.20
N SER A 150 -6.79 -4.73 -1.73
CA SER A 150 -8.24 -4.50 -1.87
C SER A 150 -8.53 -3.13 -2.48
N MET A 151 -8.22 -2.05 -1.77
CA MET A 151 -8.28 -0.69 -2.31
C MET A 151 -7.01 -0.30 -3.06
N GLY A 152 -5.90 -0.99 -2.82
CA GLY A 152 -4.59 -0.66 -3.39
C GLY A 152 -3.88 0.51 -2.71
N CYS A 153 -4.39 1.04 -1.59
CA CYS A 153 -3.81 2.21 -0.92
C CYS A 153 -2.32 2.01 -0.59
N THR A 154 -1.94 0.88 0.04
CA THR A 154 -0.55 0.61 0.43
C THR A 154 0.39 0.56 -0.77
N LEU A 155 0.04 -0.23 -1.77
CA LEU A 155 0.81 -0.33 -3.01
C LEU A 155 0.86 1.00 -3.77
N ALA A 156 -0.20 1.82 -3.73
CA ALA A 156 -0.22 3.13 -4.38
C ALA A 156 0.70 4.15 -3.67
N GLU A 157 0.71 4.18 -2.33
CA GLU A 157 1.65 5.02 -1.58
C GLU A 157 3.10 4.57 -1.78
N LEU A 158 3.37 3.26 -1.80
CA LEU A 158 4.69 2.71 -2.09
C LEU A 158 5.14 3.05 -3.52
N SER A 159 4.23 2.91 -4.50
CA SER A 159 4.48 3.29 -5.88
C SER A 159 4.83 4.77 -5.99
N ASN A 160 4.11 5.64 -5.29
CA ASN A 160 4.39 7.06 -5.27
C ASN A 160 5.73 7.38 -4.61
N TYR A 161 6.04 6.75 -3.48
CA TYR A 161 7.31 6.91 -2.78
C TYR A 161 8.51 6.62 -3.69
N ILE A 162 8.48 5.46 -4.36
CA ILE A 162 9.54 5.02 -5.28
C ILE A 162 9.67 5.99 -6.46
N GLN A 163 8.55 6.37 -7.09
CA GLN A 163 8.57 7.30 -8.23
C GLN A 163 9.08 8.70 -7.84
N CYS A 164 8.71 9.21 -6.67
CA CYS A 164 9.21 10.50 -6.17
C CYS A 164 10.74 10.50 -5.96
N ALA A 165 11.33 9.33 -5.70
CA ALA A 165 12.76 9.15 -5.50
C ALA A 165 13.51 8.67 -6.76
N GLY A 166 12.83 8.64 -7.93
CA GLY A 166 13.46 8.33 -9.22
C GLY A 166 13.41 6.85 -9.65
N GLY A 167 12.87 5.96 -8.81
CA GLY A 167 12.66 4.56 -9.17
C GLY A 167 11.50 4.37 -10.15
N ILE A 168 11.55 3.30 -10.95
CA ILE A 168 10.57 2.98 -11.99
C ILE A 168 9.74 1.77 -11.58
N VAL A 169 8.46 1.98 -11.24
CA VAL A 169 7.56 0.87 -10.91
C VAL A 169 7.09 0.18 -12.19
N ILE A 170 7.38 -1.12 -12.32
CA ILE A 170 7.14 -1.88 -13.56
C ILE A 170 6.03 -2.91 -13.45
N ALA A 171 5.78 -3.44 -12.26
CA ALA A 171 4.73 -4.42 -12.00
C ALA A 171 4.34 -4.44 -10.52
N ALA A 172 3.26 -5.15 -10.21
CA ALA A 172 2.92 -5.54 -8.85
C ALA A 172 2.50 -7.02 -8.81
N ILE A 173 2.83 -7.70 -7.72
CA ILE A 173 2.52 -9.12 -7.47
C ILE A 173 1.76 -9.21 -6.16
N VAL A 174 0.63 -9.91 -6.17
CA VAL A 174 -0.14 -10.20 -4.96
C VAL A 174 -0.59 -11.65 -4.93
N LEU A 175 -0.78 -12.24 -3.74
CA LEU A 175 -1.50 -13.51 -3.66
C LEU A 175 -2.98 -13.30 -3.94
N VAL A 176 -3.56 -12.21 -3.42
CA VAL A 176 -5.00 -11.93 -3.55
C VAL A 176 -5.23 -10.49 -4.01
N ASN A 177 -6.03 -10.33 -5.06
CA ASN A 177 -6.67 -9.04 -5.37
C ASN A 177 -8.15 -9.11 -4.98
N ALA A 178 -8.47 -8.70 -3.75
CA ALA A 178 -9.83 -8.65 -3.22
C ALA A 178 -10.58 -7.36 -3.62
N GLY A 179 -9.99 -6.52 -4.49
CA GLY A 179 -10.61 -5.30 -4.97
C GLY A 179 -11.86 -5.57 -5.80
N ARG A 180 -12.81 -4.61 -5.78
CA ARG A 180 -13.99 -4.64 -6.66
C ARG A 180 -13.56 -4.42 -8.11
N SER A 181 -12.70 -3.44 -8.33
CA SER A 181 -11.91 -3.30 -9.56
C SER A 181 -10.65 -4.13 -9.45
N LYS A 182 -10.34 -4.93 -10.48
CA LYS A 182 -9.07 -5.64 -10.59
C LYS A 182 -7.96 -4.76 -11.16
N HIS A 183 -8.31 -3.70 -11.87
CA HIS A 183 -7.37 -2.69 -12.34
C HIS A 183 -6.97 -1.71 -11.24
N PHE A 184 -5.74 -1.22 -11.33
CA PHE A 184 -5.22 -0.14 -10.50
C PHE A 184 -5.72 1.23 -10.95
N HIS A 185 -5.94 1.42 -12.24
CA HIS A 185 -6.27 2.74 -12.79
C HIS A 185 -7.78 2.99 -12.82
N PRO A 186 -8.25 4.15 -12.32
CA PRO A 186 -9.63 4.56 -12.49
C PRO A 186 -9.90 4.92 -13.95
N ALA A 187 -11.14 4.76 -14.39
CA ALA A 187 -11.55 5.23 -15.70
C ALA A 187 -11.55 6.78 -15.76
N ASP A 188 -11.14 7.36 -16.89
CA ASP A 188 -11.02 8.82 -17.06
C ASP A 188 -12.33 9.55 -16.77
N ASN A 189 -13.47 8.94 -17.12
CA ASN A 189 -14.78 9.52 -16.84
C ASN A 189 -15.09 9.60 -15.34
N VAL A 190 -14.54 8.70 -14.52
CA VAL A 190 -14.67 8.73 -13.05
C VAL A 190 -13.81 9.87 -12.51
N ILE A 191 -12.55 10.00 -12.94
CA ILE A 191 -11.67 11.10 -12.53
C ILE A 191 -12.27 12.46 -12.90
N ASN A 192 -12.73 12.62 -14.14
CA ASN A 192 -13.37 13.85 -14.59
C ASN A 192 -14.61 14.22 -13.76
N LYS A 193 -15.39 13.22 -13.31
CA LYS A 193 -16.53 13.47 -12.43
C LYS A 193 -16.09 13.83 -11.01
N ILE A 194 -15.03 13.22 -10.49
CA ILE A 194 -14.45 13.55 -9.19
C ILE A 194 -13.96 15.00 -9.19
N GLU A 195 -13.14 15.38 -10.18
CA GLU A 195 -12.62 16.75 -10.33
C GLU A 195 -13.78 17.77 -10.47
N LYS A 196 -14.80 17.48 -11.28
CA LYS A 196 -15.98 18.37 -11.42
C LYS A 196 -16.80 18.50 -10.13
N ARG A 197 -16.97 17.41 -9.38
CA ARG A 197 -17.85 17.37 -8.20
C ARG A 197 -17.18 17.92 -6.94
N PHE A 198 -15.91 17.64 -6.78
CA PHE A 198 -15.18 17.92 -5.53
C PHE A 198 -14.07 18.94 -5.70
N GLY A 199 -13.62 19.24 -6.93
CA GLY A 199 -12.53 20.18 -7.17
C GLY A 199 -11.29 19.83 -6.35
N ASN A 200 -10.74 20.82 -5.64
CA ASN A 200 -9.53 20.66 -4.83
C ASN A 200 -9.72 19.83 -3.55
N GLU A 201 -10.95 19.52 -3.16
CA GLU A 201 -11.29 18.90 -1.87
C GLU A 201 -10.63 17.53 -1.68
N ILE A 202 -10.50 16.73 -2.74
CA ILE A 202 -9.85 15.41 -2.63
C ILE A 202 -8.37 15.56 -2.25
N ARG A 203 -7.70 16.59 -2.77
CA ARG A 203 -6.30 16.90 -2.47
C ARG A 203 -6.17 17.37 -1.02
N GLU A 204 -7.07 18.23 -0.58
CA GLU A 204 -7.06 18.77 0.79
C GLU A 204 -7.41 17.71 1.84
N LEU A 205 -8.39 16.84 1.56
CA LEU A 205 -8.90 15.86 2.51
C LEU A 205 -8.01 14.62 2.63
N PHE A 206 -7.48 14.13 1.51
CA PHE A 206 -6.71 12.87 1.48
C PHE A 206 -5.22 13.07 1.20
N GLY A 207 -4.80 14.26 0.76
CA GLY A 207 -3.43 14.46 0.26
C GLY A 207 -3.15 13.57 -0.95
N ILE A 208 -4.13 13.42 -1.85
CA ILE A 208 -4.01 12.63 -3.08
C ILE A 208 -4.49 13.48 -4.26
N VAL A 209 -3.67 13.57 -5.29
CA VAL A 209 -4.07 14.13 -6.60
C VAL A 209 -5.08 13.16 -7.25
N PRO A 210 -6.25 13.60 -7.76
CA PRO A 210 -7.27 12.68 -8.30
C PRO A 210 -6.77 11.70 -9.36
N VAL A 211 -5.86 12.12 -10.24
CA VAL A 211 -5.24 11.20 -11.23
C VAL A 211 -4.32 10.14 -10.59
N ALA A 212 -3.90 10.34 -9.34
CA ALA A 212 -3.12 9.40 -8.55
C ALA A 212 -4.00 8.49 -7.67
N LEU A 213 -5.33 8.57 -7.77
CA LEU A 213 -6.25 7.62 -7.12
C LEU A 213 -6.15 6.25 -7.79
N THR A 214 -6.30 5.20 -7.00
CA THR A 214 -6.59 3.87 -7.54
C THR A 214 -8.02 3.78 -8.04
N ALA A 215 -8.32 2.80 -8.88
CA ALA A 215 -9.67 2.52 -9.36
C ALA A 215 -10.65 2.30 -8.19
N ASN A 216 -10.23 1.57 -7.17
CA ASN A 216 -11.08 1.25 -6.02
C ASN A 216 -11.30 2.48 -5.12
N GLU A 217 -10.29 3.33 -4.92
CA GLU A 217 -10.43 4.59 -4.18
C GLU A 217 -11.34 5.57 -4.94
N ALA A 218 -11.12 5.75 -6.25
CA ALA A 218 -11.93 6.64 -7.07
C ALA A 218 -13.39 6.20 -7.12
N ASN A 219 -13.65 4.89 -7.30
CA ASN A 219 -15.01 4.34 -7.28
C ASN A 219 -15.67 4.46 -5.90
N TYR A 220 -14.90 4.49 -4.82
CA TYR A 220 -15.43 4.79 -3.49
C TYR A 220 -15.77 6.28 -3.34
N ILE A 221 -14.84 7.17 -3.72
CA ILE A 221 -15.02 8.63 -3.63
C ILE A 221 -16.21 9.11 -4.48
N ILE A 222 -16.37 8.60 -5.70
CA ILE A 222 -17.45 9.05 -6.59
C ILE A 222 -18.85 8.66 -6.08
N GLY A 223 -18.93 7.77 -5.08
CA GLY A 223 -20.17 7.43 -4.40
C GLY A 223 -20.73 8.56 -3.53
N PHE A 224 -19.90 9.50 -3.09
CA PHE A 224 -20.33 10.64 -2.26
C PHE A 224 -20.97 11.75 -3.09
N ARG A 225 -21.97 12.43 -2.53
CA ARG A 225 -22.71 13.51 -3.20
C ARG A 225 -21.99 14.85 -3.11
N SER A 226 -21.26 15.10 -2.02
CA SER A 226 -20.55 16.35 -1.77
C SER A 226 -19.30 16.14 -0.92
N ALA A 227 -18.40 17.14 -0.89
CA ALA A 227 -17.22 17.15 -0.03
C ALA A 227 -17.60 17.11 1.47
N ASP A 228 -18.71 17.74 1.86
CA ASP A 228 -19.20 17.69 3.24
C ASP A 228 -19.59 16.28 3.68
N GLU A 229 -20.17 15.49 2.76
CA GLU A 229 -20.46 14.08 3.04
C GLU A 229 -19.17 13.28 3.31
N ILE A 230 -18.11 13.56 2.53
CA ILE A 230 -16.79 12.97 2.74
C ILE A 230 -16.24 13.39 4.11
N ARG A 231 -16.24 14.69 4.45
CA ARG A 231 -15.77 15.19 5.74
C ARG A 231 -16.49 14.54 6.92
N ASN A 232 -17.81 14.43 6.84
CA ASN A 232 -18.62 13.79 7.86
C ASN A 232 -18.28 12.30 8.01
N ARG A 233 -18.11 11.59 6.88
CA ARG A 233 -17.72 10.18 6.88
C ARG A 233 -16.31 9.99 7.42
N MET A 234 -15.38 10.88 7.12
CA MET A 234 -14.02 10.88 7.66
C MET A 234 -14.02 11.10 9.17
N ALA A 235 -14.79 12.09 9.67
CA ALA A 235 -14.92 12.35 11.09
C ALA A 235 -15.46 11.14 11.85
N LYS A 236 -16.47 10.47 11.28
CA LYS A 236 -17.01 9.21 11.81
C LYS A 236 -15.97 8.10 11.83
N ALA A 237 -15.28 7.87 10.71
CA ALA A 237 -14.22 6.86 10.60
C ALA A 237 -13.12 7.07 11.65
N LYS A 238 -12.62 8.31 11.80
CA LYS A 238 -11.60 8.65 12.81
C LYS A 238 -12.05 8.30 14.23
N LYS A 239 -13.32 8.53 14.55
CA LYS A 239 -13.91 8.19 15.86
C LYS A 239 -13.96 6.67 16.07
N GLU A 240 -14.43 5.94 15.07
CA GLU A 240 -14.54 4.47 15.09
C GLU A 240 -13.15 3.79 15.18
N THR A 241 -12.18 4.27 14.40
CA THR A 241 -10.77 3.84 14.47
C THR A 241 -10.21 4.04 15.87
N ASN A 242 -10.37 5.23 16.47
CA ASN A 242 -9.85 5.50 17.81
C ASN A 242 -10.44 4.56 18.86
N LEU A 243 -11.75 4.25 18.78
CA LEU A 243 -12.40 3.29 19.67
C LEU A 243 -11.86 1.87 19.47
N ARG A 244 -11.68 1.44 18.21
CA ARG A 244 -11.17 0.11 17.84
C ARG A 244 -9.72 -0.10 18.25
N LEU A 245 -8.86 0.92 18.13
CA LEU A 245 -7.46 0.82 18.54
C LEU A 245 -7.35 0.77 20.06
N ARG A 246 -8.12 1.61 20.78
CA ARG A 246 -8.18 1.57 22.25
C ARG A 246 -8.66 0.23 22.80
N SER A 247 -9.66 -0.39 22.16
CA SER A 247 -10.13 -1.72 22.59
C SER A 247 -9.10 -2.84 22.39
N LYS A 248 -8.07 -2.61 21.57
CA LYS A 248 -6.92 -3.50 21.38
C LYS A 248 -5.70 -3.12 22.25
N GLY A 249 -5.85 -2.16 23.17
CA GLY A 249 -4.75 -1.66 23.98
C GLY A 249 -3.72 -0.82 23.20
N ILE A 250 -4.06 -0.38 21.99
CA ILE A 250 -3.19 0.45 21.16
C ILE A 250 -3.57 1.91 21.39
N GLU A 251 -2.77 2.64 22.15
CA GLU A 251 -2.88 4.09 22.21
C GLU A 251 -2.31 4.70 20.94
N ARG A 252 -3.08 5.57 20.30
CA ARG A 252 -2.56 6.42 19.24
C ARG A 252 -1.60 7.39 19.92
N GLN A 253 -0.30 7.23 19.71
CA GLN A 253 0.56 8.40 19.81
C GLN A 253 0.00 9.38 18.78
N ASP A 254 -0.62 10.45 19.27
CA ASP A 254 -0.98 11.58 18.42
C ASP A 254 0.22 11.90 17.54
N GLN A 255 -0.01 12.24 16.28
CA GLN A 255 1.05 12.64 15.35
C GLN A 255 1.94 13.69 15.99
N ILE A 256 3.02 13.25 16.63
CA ILE A 256 4.13 14.09 17.02
C ILE A 256 4.80 14.39 15.68
N SER A 257 4.51 15.58 15.15
CA SER A 257 5.41 16.27 14.23
C SER A 257 6.85 15.96 14.63
N VAL A 258 7.63 15.38 13.73
CA VAL A 258 9.03 14.94 13.91
C VAL A 258 9.95 16.16 14.12
N LYS A 259 9.66 16.99 15.13
CA LYS A 259 10.38 18.22 15.46
C LYS A 259 11.08 18.18 16.81
N GLN A 260 11.19 17.03 17.47
CA GLN A 260 11.86 16.95 18.77
C GLN A 260 12.91 15.85 18.94
N ILE A 261 13.38 15.20 17.86
CA ILE A 261 14.54 14.27 17.97
C ILE A 261 15.88 14.96 17.69
N PHE A 262 15.91 16.12 17.03
CA PHE A 262 17.15 16.90 16.83
C PHE A 262 17.26 18.08 17.80
N THR A 263 17.35 17.80 19.10
CA THR A 263 17.97 18.72 20.07
C THR A 263 18.39 17.98 21.34
N ALA A 264 19.25 16.97 21.22
CA ALA A 264 20.04 16.45 22.35
C ALA A 264 21.22 15.58 21.88
N LYS A 265 22.21 16.20 21.23
CA LYS A 265 23.67 16.08 21.45
C LYS A 265 24.44 16.50 20.21
#